data_AF-A0A1R3KJ12-F1
#
_entry.id   AF-A0A1R3KJ12-F1
#
_cell.length_a   1.000
_cell.length_b   1.000
_cell.length_c   1.000
_cell.angle_alpha   90.00
_cell.angle_beta   90.00
_cell.angle_gamma   90.00
#
_symmetry.space_group_name_H-M   'P 1'
#
loop_
_entity.id
_entity.type
_entity.pdbx_description
1 polymer ?
#
loop_
_entity_poly.entity_id
_entity_poly.type
_entity_poly.pdbx_seq_one_letter_code
_entity_poly.pdbx_strand_id
1 'polypeptide(L)' 'MESPFNSLLFDLDDTLYSSNVGIAEVVKKNTNVYLIEKCGLSESKATSIRDELYLSHGSTFAGLRALGYDIDVGEYIK' A
#
# COMPACT_ATOMS: atom_id res chain seq x y z
N MET A 1 10.75 34.92 -19.61
CA MET A 1 11.70 33.77 -19.65
C MET A 1 10.86 32.51 -19.62
N GLU A 2 11.14 31.57 -20.51
CA GLU A 2 10.50 30.26 -20.42
C GLU A 2 11.09 29.46 -19.26
N SER A 3 10.29 28.54 -18.71
CA SER A 3 10.73 27.59 -17.68
C SER A 3 11.88 26.73 -18.21
N PRO A 4 12.91 26.43 -17.40
CA PRO A 4 13.96 25.47 -17.79
C PRO A 4 13.44 24.02 -17.83
N PHE A 5 12.25 23.76 -17.29
CA PHE A 5 11.61 22.45 -17.28
C PHE A 5 10.46 22.39 -18.29
N ASN A 6 10.46 21.33 -19.10
CA ASN A 6 9.41 20.99 -20.06
C ASN A 6 8.36 20.02 -19.49
N SER A 7 8.63 19.42 -18.33
CA SER A 7 7.74 18.47 -17.67
C SER A 7 8.05 18.42 -16.16
N LEU A 8 7.02 18.15 -15.37
CA LEU A 8 7.11 17.96 -13.93
C LEU A 8 6.30 16.69 -13.58
N LEU A 9 6.90 15.81 -12.79
CA LEU A 9 6.24 14.65 -12.22
C LEU A 9 6.00 14.93 -10.74
N PHE A 10 4.77 14.72 -10.30
CA PHE A 10 4.40 14.83 -8.90
C PHE A 10 4.02 13.44 -8.39
N ASP A 11 4.61 13.07 -7.28
CA ASP A 11 4.05 12.00 -6.46
C ASP A 11 2.66 12.43 -5.95
N LEU A 12 1.78 11.47 -5.69
CA LEU A 12 0.39 11.73 -5.33
C LEU A 12 0.22 11.77 -3.81
N ASP A 13 0.41 10.61 -3.18
CA ASP A 13 0.14 10.40 -1.76
C ASP A 13 1.16 11.16 -0.91
N ASP A 14 0.70 11.78 0.18
CA ASP A 14 1.51 12.63 1.06
C ASP A 14 2.27 13.80 0.37
N THR A 15 1.98 14.05 -0.90
CA THR A 15 2.60 15.10 -1.72
C THR A 15 1.55 16.09 -2.24
N LEU A 16 0.54 15.65 -2.99
CA LEU A 16 -0.54 16.51 -3.48
C LEU A 16 -1.64 16.73 -2.43
N TYR A 17 -1.64 15.93 -1.37
CA TYR A 17 -2.46 16.12 -0.20
C TYR A 17 -1.65 15.84 1.06
N SER A 18 -2.05 16.44 2.19
CA SER A 18 -1.36 16.23 3.47
C SER A 18 -1.63 14.84 4.02
N SER A 19 -0.61 14.21 4.60
CA SER A 19 -0.74 12.96 5.35
C SER A 19 -1.79 13.00 6.46
N ASN A 20 -2.12 14.19 6.98
CA ASN A 20 -3.12 14.36 8.03
C ASN A 20 -4.56 14.11 7.56
N VAL A 21 -4.80 13.88 6.27
CA VAL A 21 -6.12 13.54 5.73
C VAL A 21 -6.57 12.13 6.16
N GLY A 22 -5.64 11.27 6.58
CA GLY A 22 -5.99 9.96 7.17
C GLY A 22 -6.11 8.82 6.16
N ILE A 23 -5.74 9.03 4.89
CA ILE A 23 -5.87 8.02 3.82
C ILE A 23 -4.95 6.83 4.10
N ALA A 24 -3.70 7.09 4.48
CA ALA A 24 -2.72 6.04 4.74
C ALA A 24 -3.17 5.10 5.87
N GLU A 25 -3.80 5.63 6.92
CA GLU A 25 -4.33 4.89 8.06
C GLU A 25 -5.47 3.97 7.65
N VAL A 26 -6.40 4.47 6.82
CA VAL A 26 -7.52 3.67 6.31
C VAL A 26 -7.02 2.57 5.37
N VAL A 27 -6.09 2.88 4.46
CA VAL A 27 -5.47 1.88 3.57
C VAL A 27 -4.73 0.80 4.37
N LYS A 28 -3.96 1.17 5.39
CA LYS A 28 -3.28 0.23 6.30
C LYS A 28 -4.28 -0.68 7.04
N LYS A 29 -5.41 -0.12 7.50
CA LYS A 29 -6.48 -0.88 8.14
C LYS A 29 -7.14 -1.87 7.18
N ASN A 30 -7.51 -1.41 5.98
CA ASN A 30 -8.15 -2.26 4.98
C ASN A 30 -7.22 -3.39 4.52
N THR A 31 -5.93 -3.09 4.35
CA THR A 31 -4.92 -4.11 4.05
C THR A 31 -4.85 -5.17 5.15
N ASN A 32 -4.89 -4.78 6.43
CA ASN A 32 -4.93 -5.74 7.54
C ASN A 32 -6.20 -6.59 7.51
N VAL A 33 -7.37 -6.00 7.24
CA VAL A 33 -8.63 -6.73 7.12
C VAL A 33 -8.54 -7.76 5.99
N TYR A 34 -8.02 -7.37 4.82
CA TYR A 34 -7.80 -8.29 3.70
C TYR A 34 -6.90 -9.47 4.11
N LEU A 35 -5.77 -9.19 4.76
CA LEU A 35 -4.84 -10.22 5.22
C LEU A 35 -5.48 -11.19 6.23
N ILE A 36 -6.38 -10.71 7.08
CA ILE A 36 -7.09 -11.55 8.05
C ILE A 36 -8.16 -12.38 7.33
N GLU A 37 -9.05 -11.73 6.59
CA GLU A 37 -10.24 -12.37 6.01
C GLU A 37 -9.93 -13.25 4.79
N LYS A 38 -8.97 -12.84 3.96
CA LYS A 38 -8.66 -13.50 2.68
C LYS A 38 -7.40 -14.36 2.75
N CYS A 39 -6.42 -13.95 3.55
CA CYS A 39 -5.19 -14.73 3.73
C CYS A 39 -5.19 -15.58 5.01
N GLY A 40 -6.23 -15.50 5.85
CA GLY A 40 -6.39 -16.33 7.06
C GLY A 40 -5.35 -16.04 8.14
N LEU A 41 -4.75 -14.85 8.13
CA LEU A 41 -3.72 -14.47 9.11
C LEU A 41 -4.35 -14.00 10.43
N SER A 42 -3.64 -14.22 11.54
CA SER A 42 -4.00 -13.56 12.80
C SER A 42 -3.74 -12.05 12.71
N GLU A 43 -4.44 -11.25 13.52
CA GLU A 43 -4.29 -9.80 13.55
C GLU A 43 -2.83 -9.34 13.78
N SER A 44 -2.14 -10.00 14.72
CA SER A 44 -0.72 -9.74 14.99
C SER A 44 0.16 -10.01 13.77
N LYS A 45 -0.07 -11.14 13.10
CA LYS A 45 0.71 -11.54 11.92
C LYS A 45 0.40 -10.69 10.70
N ALA A 46 -0.86 -10.30 10.51
CA ALA A 46 -1.28 -9.39 9.45
C ALA A 46 -0.57 -8.03 9.57
N THR A 47 -0.49 -7.48 10.77
CA THR A 47 0.22 -6.22 11.01
C THR A 47 1.72 -6.36 10.73
N SER A 48 2.37 -7.39 11.30
CA SER A 48 3.81 -7.60 11.10
C SER A 48 4.17 -7.83 9.64
N ILE A 49 3.44 -8.69 8.92
CA ILE A 49 3.74 -9.00 7.52
C ILE A 49 3.47 -7.79 6.61
N ARG A 50 2.42 -7.00 6.89
CA ARG A 50 2.15 -5.77 6.13
C ARG A 50 3.33 -4.82 6.20
N ASP A 51 3.81 -4.55 7.41
CA ASP A 51 4.90 -3.58 7.62
C ASP A 51 6.22 -4.10 7.04
N GLU A 52 6.53 -5.39 7.22
CA GLU A 52 7.71 -6.03 6.62
C GLU A 52 7.69 -5.95 5.09
N LEU A 53 6.57 -6.31 4.46
CA LEU A 53 6.42 -6.31 3.01
C LEU A 53 6.42 -4.90 2.42
N TYR A 54 5.78 -3.94 3.11
CA TYR A 54 5.84 -2.53 2.71
C TYR A 54 7.28 -2.01 2.72
N LEU A 55 8.05 -2.28 3.78
CA LEU A 55 9.44 -1.84 3.90
C LEU A 55 10.38 -2.51 2.88
N SER A 56 10.14 -3.79 2.56
CA SER A 56 11.02 -4.57 1.68
C SER A 56 10.68 -4.46 0.19
N HIS A 57 9.41 -4.21 -0.17
CA HIS A 57 8.93 -4.25 -1.56
C HIS A 57 8.25 -2.95 -2.00
N GLY A 58 8.20 -1.92 -1.14
CA GLY A 58 7.54 -0.64 -1.41
C GLY A 58 6.01 -0.69 -1.34
N SER A 59 5.40 -1.88 -1.31
CA SER A 59 3.99 -2.08 -1.01
C SER A 59 3.74 -3.49 -0.49
N THR A 60 2.73 -3.64 0.37
CA THR A 60 2.31 -4.96 0.87
C THR A 60 1.85 -5.86 -0.27
N PHE A 61 1.14 -5.32 -1.26
CA PHE A 61 0.66 -6.08 -2.41
C PHE A 61 1.80 -6.69 -3.23
N ALA A 62 2.82 -5.90 -3.59
CA ALA A 62 3.98 -6.40 -4.31
C ALA A 62 4.72 -7.50 -3.52
N GLY A 63 4.85 -7.31 -2.21
CA GLY A 63 5.45 -8.31 -1.32
C GLY A 63 4.65 -9.62 -1.26
N LEU A 64 3.32 -9.55 -1.17
CA LEU A 64 2.47 -10.75 -1.15
C LEU A 64 2.59 -11.52 -2.47
N ARG A 65 2.61 -10.83 -3.61
CA ARG A 65 2.85 -11.44 -4.93
C ARG A 65 4.24 -12.09 -4.99
N ALA A 66 5.27 -11.44 -4.45
CA ALA A 66 6.63 -12.00 -4.39
C ALA A 66 6.72 -13.26 -3.51
N LEU A 67 5.93 -13.34 -2.44
CA LEU A 67 5.79 -14.54 -1.60
C LEU A 67 4.97 -15.67 -2.25
N GLY A 68 4.40 -15.44 -3.43
CA GLY A 68 3.61 -16.43 -4.17
C GLY A 68 2.13 -16.48 -3.81
N TYR A 69 1.59 -15.48 -3.12
CA TYR A 69 0.15 -15.37 -2.94
C TYR A 69 -0.54 -15.06 -4.28
N ASP A 70 -1.55 -15.85 -4.62
CA ASP A 70 -2.40 -15.59 -5.79
C ASP A 70 -3.50 -14.59 -5.43
N ILE A 71 -3.12 -13.31 -5.39
CA ILE A 71 -4.02 -12.19 -5.07
C ILE A 71 -4.52 -11.58 -6.37
N ASP A 72 -5.84 -11.54 -6.53
CA ASP A 72 -6.50 -10.74 -7.56
C ASP A 72 -6.41 -9.25 -7.22
N VAL A 73 -5.92 -8.44 -8.16
CA VAL A 73 -5.72 -7.01 -7.91
C VAL A 73 -7.06 -6.28 -7.75
N GLY A 74 -8.10 -6.71 -8.46
CA GLY A 74 -9.42 -6.09 -8.43
C GLY A 74 -10.15 -6.35 -7.12
N GLU A 75 -9.88 -7.47 -6.45
CA GLU A 75 -10.34 -7.75 -5.10
C GLU A 75 -9.54 -6.97 -4.05
N TYR A 76 -8.22 -6.87 -4.21
CA TYR A 76 -7.34 -6.25 -3.21
C TYR A 76 -7.55 -4.73 -3.06
N ILE A 77 -7.90 -4.03 -4.14
CA ILE A 77 -8.05 -2.57 -4.15
C ILE A 77 -9.47 -2.08 -3.80
N LYS A 78 -10.37 -2.99 -3.40
CA LYS A 78 -11.74 -2.66 -2.95
C LYS A 78 -11.76 -2.31 -1.47
#